data_AF-A0A8T9Q2X0-F1
#
_entry.id   AF-A0A8T9Q2X0-F1
#
_cell.length_a   1.000
_cell.length_b   1.000
_cell.length_c   1.000
_cell.angle_alpha   90.00
_cell.angle_beta   90.00
_cell.angle_gamma   90.00
#
_symmetry.space_group_name_H-M   'P 1'
#
loop_
_entity.id
_entity.type
_entity.pdbx_description
1 polymer ?
#
loop_
_entity_poly.entity_id
_entity_poly.type
_entity_poly.pdbx_seq_one_letter_code
_entity_poly.pdbx_strand_id
1 'polypeptide(L)'
;MKTLLLPFRLSTAAPATSTPVGAVRQWLTVLHRANPVLSGAGWLHVPLVVLALVLLPFDDRSVLGLNVWFKPLKFALSDIIYLWTLGWLLADLPAGPQRAVHRISWGVAISILVEIGVIYLQAARGTTSHFNVASAFDGMLFSLMGIFIMLNTGLLVWALVLTLRYRPFGPRPTCGACDWEWCCFWWAAPWAEL
;
A
#
# COMPACT_ATOMS: atom_id res chain seq x y z
N MET A 1 62.56 -5.18 7.03
CA MET A 1 61.19 -4.70 6.81
C MET A 1 60.43 -5.79 6.06
N LYS A 2 59.53 -6.51 6.74
CA LYS A 2 58.73 -7.60 6.15
C LYS A 2 57.42 -7.01 5.61
N THR A 3 57.27 -7.04 4.29
CA THR A 3 56.04 -6.65 3.59
C THR A 3 54.96 -7.69 3.86
N LEU A 4 53.95 -7.34 4.66
CA LEU A 4 52.76 -8.14 4.88
C LEU A 4 51.80 -7.93 3.70
N LEU A 5 51.77 -8.88 2.77
CA LEU A 5 50.73 -8.98 1.75
C LEU A 5 49.48 -9.60 2.42
N LEU A 6 48.49 -8.78 2.74
CA LEU A 6 47.16 -9.24 3.12
C LEU A 6 46.43 -9.75 1.88
N PRO A 7 46.02 -11.02 1.81
CA PRO A 7 45.19 -11.50 0.73
C PRO A 7 43.79 -10.89 0.88
N PHE A 8 43.43 -9.99 -0.03
CA PHE A 8 42.07 -9.51 -0.20
C PHE A 8 41.21 -10.72 -0.63
N ARG A 9 40.56 -11.38 0.33
CA ARG A 9 39.56 -12.41 0.02
C ARG A 9 38.30 -11.70 -0.45
N LEU A 10 38.09 -11.64 -1.77
CA LEU A 10 36.78 -11.42 -2.35
C LEU A 10 35.87 -12.56 -1.87
N SER A 11 35.00 -12.29 -0.90
CA SER A 11 33.96 -13.23 -0.50
C SER A 11 32.91 -13.26 -1.61
N THR A 12 33.08 -14.16 -2.57
CA THR A 12 32.08 -14.54 -3.57
C THR A 12 31.02 -15.43 -2.91
N ALA A 13 30.36 -14.94 -1.86
CA ALA A 13 29.14 -15.58 -1.40
C ALA A 13 28.08 -15.39 -2.49
N ALA A 14 27.72 -16.47 -3.18
CA ALA A 14 26.61 -16.48 -4.13
C ALA A 14 25.36 -15.93 -3.43
N PRO A 15 24.55 -15.09 -4.09
CA PRO A 15 23.34 -14.54 -3.48
C PRO A 15 22.43 -15.71 -3.06
N ALA A 16 22.20 -15.85 -1.76
CA ALA A 16 21.30 -16.86 -1.24
C ALA A 16 19.92 -16.67 -1.88
N THR A 17 19.47 -17.65 -2.67
CA THR A 17 18.15 -17.64 -3.28
C THR A 17 17.10 -17.77 -2.17
N SER A 18 16.40 -16.68 -1.88
CA SER A 18 15.28 -16.71 -0.94
C SER A 18 14.15 -17.55 -1.54
N THR A 19 13.57 -18.46 -0.75
CA THR A 19 12.35 -19.15 -1.16
C THR A 19 11.22 -18.12 -1.35
N PRO A 20 10.24 -18.36 -2.25
CA PRO A 20 9.13 -17.42 -2.44
C PRO A 20 8.41 -17.06 -1.14
N VAL A 21 8.20 -18.04 -0.26
CA VAL A 21 7.61 -17.83 1.08
C VAL A 21 8.52 -16.97 1.97
N GLY A 22 9.84 -17.19 1.91
CA GLY A 22 10.81 -16.38 2.63
C GLY A 22 10.81 -14.92 2.17
N ALA A 23 10.72 -14.69 0.85
CA ALA A 23 10.65 -13.35 0.27
C ALA A 23 9.39 -12.60 0.70
N VAL A 24 8.21 -13.24 0.63
CA VAL A 24 6.93 -12.64 1.08
C VAL A 24 6.96 -12.31 2.58
N ARG A 25 7.47 -13.22 3.41
CA ARG A 25 7.59 -12.99 4.85
C ARG A 25 8.52 -11.81 5.15
N GLN A 26 9.64 -11.72 4.47
CA GLN A 26 10.58 -10.60 4.62
C GLN A 26 9.92 -9.29 4.20
N TRP A 27 9.23 -9.28 3.06
CA TRP A 27 8.48 -8.12 2.58
C TRP A 27 7.46 -7.63 3.60
N LEU A 28 6.63 -8.53 4.15
CA LEU A 28 5.64 -8.20 5.19
C LEU A 28 6.30 -7.72 6.49
N THR A 29 7.44 -8.29 6.86
CA THR A 29 8.19 -7.89 8.06
C THR A 29 8.74 -6.47 7.92
N VAL A 30 9.29 -6.13 6.75
CA VAL A 30 9.80 -4.78 6.48
C VAL A 30 8.66 -3.78 6.49
N LEU A 31 7.54 -4.08 5.82
CA LEU A 31 6.35 -3.23 5.83
C LEU A 31 5.85 -2.96 7.25
N HIS A 32 5.73 -4.00 8.07
CA HIS A 32 5.25 -3.86 9.45
C HIS A 32 6.18 -3.01 10.31
N ARG A 33 7.49 -3.12 10.12
CA ARG A 33 8.48 -2.29 10.82
C ARG A 33 8.44 -0.83 10.37
N ALA A 34 8.24 -0.59 9.08
CA ALA A 34 8.21 0.77 8.53
C ALA A 34 6.90 1.49 8.84
N ASN A 35 5.77 0.78 8.76
CA ASN A 35 4.44 1.34 9.02
C ASN A 35 3.50 0.29 9.66
N PRO A 36 3.57 0.12 11.00
CA PRO A 36 2.76 -0.88 11.69
C PRO A 36 1.26 -0.60 11.60
N VAL A 37 0.87 0.68 11.46
CA VAL A 37 -0.54 1.10 11.40
C VAL A 37 -1.20 0.61 10.11
N LEU A 38 -0.64 0.95 8.95
CA LEU A 38 -1.20 0.51 7.66
C LEU A 38 -1.04 -1.00 7.43
N SER A 39 0.08 -1.57 7.90
CA SER A 39 0.27 -3.02 7.89
C SER A 39 -0.80 -3.74 8.70
N GLY A 40 -1.03 -3.30 9.94
CA GLY A 40 -2.04 -3.84 10.83
C GLY A 40 -3.46 -3.69 10.28
N ALA A 41 -3.80 -2.51 9.74
CA ALA A 41 -5.08 -2.28 9.08
C ALA A 41 -5.30 -3.25 7.92
N GLY A 42 -4.30 -3.49 7.06
CA GLY A 42 -4.42 -4.49 6.00
C GLY A 42 -4.61 -5.92 6.54
N TRP A 43 -3.93 -6.28 7.63
CA TRP A 43 -4.14 -7.57 8.30
C TRP A 43 -5.56 -7.72 8.87
N LEU A 44 -6.20 -6.64 9.34
CA LEU A 44 -7.59 -6.67 9.80
C LEU A 44 -8.58 -6.96 8.66
N HIS A 45 -8.22 -6.69 7.40
CA HIS A 45 -9.08 -6.99 6.24
C HIS A 45 -8.98 -8.45 5.79
N VAL A 46 -7.88 -9.16 6.08
CA VAL A 46 -7.73 -10.58 5.75
C VAL A 46 -8.85 -11.46 6.31
N PRO A 47 -9.21 -11.41 7.60
CA PRO A 47 -10.34 -12.18 8.11
C PRO A 47 -11.68 -11.74 7.51
N LEU A 48 -11.83 -10.47 7.10
CA LEU A 48 -13.03 -9.99 6.41
C LEU A 48 -13.17 -10.64 5.03
N VAL A 49 -12.07 -10.74 4.26
CA VAL A 49 -12.04 -11.48 2.99
C VAL A 49 -12.50 -12.93 3.21
N VAL A 50 -11.95 -13.60 4.22
CA VAL A 50 -12.35 -14.98 4.56
C VAL A 50 -13.82 -15.05 4.92
N LEU A 51 -14.32 -14.12 5.74
CA LEU A 51 -15.72 -14.05 6.13
C LEU A 51 -16.65 -13.90 4.91
N ALA A 52 -16.36 -12.97 4.00
CA ALA A 52 -17.17 -12.80 2.79
C ALA A 52 -17.12 -14.04 1.87
N LEU A 53 -15.96 -14.67 1.73
CA LEU A 53 -15.82 -15.92 0.96
C LEU A 53 -16.63 -17.06 1.56
N VAL A 54 -16.64 -17.19 2.88
CA VAL A 54 -17.43 -18.20 3.59
C VAL A 54 -18.91 -17.92 3.43
N LEU A 55 -19.36 -16.66 3.53
CA LEU A 55 -20.78 -16.31 3.47
C LEU A 55 -21.37 -16.36 2.05
N LEU A 56 -20.56 -16.17 1.00
CA LEU A 56 -21.00 -16.24 -0.40
C LEU A 56 -21.87 -17.46 -0.75
N PRO A 57 -21.47 -18.72 -0.42
CA PRO A 57 -22.28 -19.90 -0.70
C PRO A 57 -23.46 -20.13 0.26
N PHE A 58 -23.53 -19.41 1.39
CA PHE A 58 -24.56 -19.65 2.43
C PHE A 58 -25.63 -18.55 2.50
N ASP A 59 -25.51 -17.47 1.73
CA ASP A 59 -26.45 -16.36 1.72
C ASP A 59 -26.95 -16.09 0.32
N ASP A 60 -28.18 -16.50 0.02
CA ASP A 60 -28.79 -16.37 -1.32
C ASP A 60 -29.32 -14.95 -1.63
N ARG A 61 -29.20 -14.01 -0.69
CA ARG A 61 -29.71 -12.65 -0.90
C ARG A 61 -28.92 -11.96 -2.00
N SER A 62 -29.66 -11.29 -2.88
CA SER A 62 -29.08 -10.51 -3.97
C SER A 62 -29.49 -9.04 -3.88
N VAL A 63 -28.55 -8.15 -4.18
CA VAL A 63 -28.78 -6.72 -4.32
C VAL A 63 -28.34 -6.34 -5.73
N LEU A 64 -29.28 -5.79 -6.52
CA LEU A 64 -29.08 -5.49 -7.94
C LEU A 64 -28.69 -6.72 -8.80
N GLY A 65 -29.21 -7.90 -8.44
CA GLY A 65 -28.97 -9.14 -9.18
C GLY A 65 -27.62 -9.82 -8.90
N LEU A 66 -26.84 -9.32 -7.93
CA LEU A 66 -25.59 -9.94 -7.47
C LEU A 66 -25.67 -10.27 -5.98
N ASN A 67 -24.98 -11.33 -5.55
CA ASN A 67 -24.89 -11.72 -4.15
C ASN A 67 -24.37 -10.57 -3.27
N VAL A 68 -24.98 -10.37 -2.10
CA VAL A 68 -24.66 -9.29 -1.16
C VAL A 68 -23.19 -9.25 -0.73
N TRP A 69 -22.50 -10.40 -0.67
CA TRP A 69 -21.12 -10.52 -0.19
C TRP A 69 -20.05 -10.25 -1.26
N PHE A 70 -20.41 -10.20 -2.54
CA PHE A 70 -19.44 -9.87 -3.60
C PHE A 70 -18.85 -8.47 -3.47
N LYS A 71 -19.65 -7.51 -3.02
CA LYS A 71 -19.18 -6.14 -2.80
C LYS A 71 -18.19 -6.09 -1.62
N PRO A 72 -18.54 -6.54 -0.40
CA PRO A 72 -17.61 -6.66 0.72
C PRO A 72 -16.28 -7.35 0.37
N LEU A 73 -16.32 -8.44 -0.41
CA LEU A 73 -15.13 -9.16 -0.84
C LEU A 73 -14.19 -8.29 -1.68
N LYS A 74 -14.72 -7.62 -2.71
CA LYS A 74 -13.92 -6.76 -3.61
C LYS A 74 -13.28 -5.59 -2.88
N PHE A 75 -14.04 -4.94 -1.98
CA PHE A 75 -13.53 -3.83 -1.20
C PHE A 75 -12.45 -4.31 -0.23
N ALA A 76 -12.68 -5.38 0.53
CA ALA A 76 -11.67 -5.88 1.47
C ALA A 76 -10.35 -6.28 0.78
N LEU A 77 -10.41 -6.90 -0.41
CA LEU A 77 -9.21 -7.22 -1.19
C LEU A 77 -8.49 -5.96 -1.70
N SER A 78 -9.25 -4.98 -2.22
CA SER A 78 -8.70 -3.71 -2.68
C SER A 78 -8.05 -2.93 -1.54
N ASP A 79 -8.66 -2.93 -0.36
CA ASP A 79 -8.18 -2.22 0.82
C ASP A 79 -6.86 -2.79 1.32
N ILE A 80 -6.68 -4.12 1.30
CA ILE A 80 -5.39 -4.77 1.62
C ILE A 80 -4.30 -4.24 0.69
N ILE A 81 -4.55 -4.29 -0.63
CA ILE A 81 -3.58 -3.86 -1.63
C ILE A 81 -3.27 -2.38 -1.46
N TYR A 82 -4.30 -1.55 -1.29
CA TYR A 82 -4.17 -0.11 -1.10
C TYR A 82 -3.36 0.25 0.16
N LEU A 83 -3.74 -0.28 1.32
CA LEU A 83 -3.11 0.00 2.61
C LEU A 83 -1.63 -0.41 2.61
N TRP A 84 -1.31 -1.59 2.06
CA TRP A 84 0.07 -2.05 1.99
C TRP A 84 0.90 -1.29 0.97
N THR A 85 0.32 -0.95 -0.18
CA THR A 85 1.00 -0.12 -1.20
C THR A 85 1.30 1.27 -0.65
N LEU A 86 0.34 1.90 0.03
CA LEU A 86 0.56 3.20 0.67
C LEU A 86 1.57 3.10 1.82
N GLY A 87 1.52 2.01 2.60
CA GLY A 87 2.50 1.75 3.65
C GLY A 87 3.93 1.72 3.11
N TRP A 88 4.16 1.09 1.96
CA TRP A 88 5.44 1.10 1.27
C TRP A 88 5.82 2.45 0.69
N LEU A 89 4.87 3.16 0.09
CA LEU A 89 5.11 4.52 -0.42
C LEU A 89 5.62 5.44 0.70
N LEU A 90 4.99 5.37 1.87
CA LEU A 90 5.36 6.17 3.04
C LEU A 90 6.63 5.67 3.75
N ALA A 91 6.94 4.38 3.67
CA ALA A 91 8.16 3.79 4.22
C ALA A 91 9.43 4.34 3.57
N ASP A 92 9.35 4.78 2.31
CA ASP A 92 10.47 5.29 1.53
C ASP A 92 10.79 6.78 1.80
N LEU A 93 9.97 7.46 2.62
CA LEU A 93 10.20 8.86 2.98
C LEU A 93 11.33 9.00 4.03
N PRO A 94 12.14 10.07 3.96
CA PRO A 94 13.20 10.32 4.93
C PRO A 94 12.64 10.66 6.33
N ALA A 95 13.51 10.78 7.32
CA ALA A 95 13.11 11.05 8.72
C ALA A 95 12.37 12.39 8.93
N GLY A 96 12.53 13.37 8.04
CA GLY A 96 11.92 14.70 8.15
C GLY A 96 10.39 14.69 8.27
N PRO A 97 9.63 14.15 7.29
CA PRO A 97 8.17 14.15 7.29
C PRO A 97 7.51 13.06 8.17
N GLN A 98 8.21 12.38 9.08
CA GLN A 98 7.68 11.23 9.83
C GLN A 98 6.40 11.53 10.64
N ARG A 99 6.26 12.74 11.18
CA ARG A 99 5.02 13.16 11.86
C ARG A 99 3.83 13.22 10.90
N ALA A 100 4.05 13.66 9.67
CA ALA A 100 3.01 13.68 8.64
C ALA A 100 2.66 12.26 8.18
N VAL A 101 3.67 11.41 7.97
CA VAL A 101 3.49 9.98 7.69
C VAL A 101 2.60 9.32 8.75
N HIS A 102 2.85 9.57 10.03
CA HIS A 102 2.05 9.01 11.11
C HIS A 102 0.59 9.46 11.06
N ARG A 103 0.34 10.76 10.82
CA ARG A 103 -1.02 11.31 10.71
C ARG A 103 -1.77 10.74 9.50
N ILE A 104 -1.10 10.66 8.35
CA ILE A 104 -1.67 10.06 7.14
C ILE A 104 -2.01 8.59 7.40
N SER A 105 -1.09 7.83 7.99
CA SER A 105 -1.26 6.40 8.24
C SER A 105 -2.47 6.12 9.13
N TRP A 106 -2.61 6.86 10.23
CA TRP A 106 -3.78 6.73 11.11
C TRP A 106 -5.07 7.20 10.46
N GLY A 107 -5.03 8.35 9.77
CA GLY A 107 -6.21 8.88 9.11
C GLY A 107 -6.73 7.91 8.04
N VAL A 108 -5.86 7.38 7.19
CA VAL A 108 -6.20 6.39 6.17
C VAL A 108 -6.71 5.09 6.81
N ALA A 109 -6.01 4.57 7.82
CA ALA A 109 -6.43 3.35 8.51
C ALA A 109 -7.84 3.49 9.11
N ILE A 110 -8.14 4.60 9.77
CA ILE A 110 -9.46 4.87 10.35
C ILE A 110 -10.50 5.00 9.24
N SER A 111 -10.23 5.78 8.19
CA SER A 111 -11.17 5.94 7.07
C SER A 111 -11.56 4.62 6.44
N ILE A 112 -10.57 3.79 6.09
CA ILE A 112 -10.80 2.50 5.45
C ILE A 112 -11.53 1.53 6.41
N LEU A 113 -11.17 1.49 7.70
CA LEU A 113 -11.87 0.65 8.67
C LEU A 113 -13.33 1.05 8.89
N VAL A 114 -13.64 2.35 8.86
CA VAL A 114 -15.03 2.82 8.95
C VAL A 114 -15.78 2.46 7.67
N GLU A 115 -15.21 2.73 6.50
CA GLU A 115 -15.83 2.44 5.21
C GLU A 115 -16.15 0.95 5.05
N ILE A 116 -15.18 0.07 5.32
CA ILE A 116 -15.40 -1.38 5.23
C ILE A 116 -16.45 -1.84 6.25
N GLY A 117 -16.46 -1.28 7.47
CA GLY A 117 -17.46 -1.57 8.48
C GLY A 117 -18.88 -1.24 8.01
N VAL A 118 -19.08 -0.06 7.41
CA VAL A 118 -20.39 0.34 6.86
C VAL A 118 -20.78 -0.55 5.68
N ILE A 119 -19.84 -0.92 4.81
CA ILE A 119 -20.11 -1.82 3.67
C ILE A 119 -20.58 -3.20 4.16
N TYR A 120 -19.89 -3.80 5.14
CA TYR A 120 -20.30 -5.07 5.73
C TYR A 120 -21.64 -4.98 6.44
N LEU A 121 -21.90 -3.89 7.18
CA LEU A 121 -23.19 -3.67 7.83
C LEU A 121 -24.34 -3.60 6.82
N GLN A 122 -24.18 -2.85 5.73
CA GLN A 122 -25.22 -2.73 4.71
C GLN A 122 -25.40 -4.03 3.91
N ALA A 123 -24.33 -4.77 3.66
CA ALA A 123 -24.40 -6.11 3.06
C ALA A 123 -25.15 -7.10 3.97
N ALA A 124 -24.85 -7.09 5.28
CA ALA A 124 -25.54 -7.93 6.25
C ALA A 124 -27.05 -7.62 6.33
N ARG A 125 -27.43 -6.34 6.12
CA ARG A 125 -28.83 -5.90 6.01
C ARG A 125 -29.48 -6.21 4.65
N GLY A 126 -28.72 -6.70 3.67
CA GLY A 126 -29.21 -7.02 2.34
C GLY A 126 -29.65 -5.78 1.54
N THR A 127 -28.98 -4.63 1.74
CA THR A 127 -29.32 -3.38 1.06
C THR A 127 -28.10 -2.72 0.42
N THR A 128 -28.32 -1.71 -0.41
CA THR A 128 -27.26 -0.92 -1.01
C THR A 128 -26.64 0.02 0.03
N SER A 129 -25.32 0.21 -0.04
CA SER A 129 -24.62 1.23 0.76
C SER A 129 -24.41 2.56 0.02
N HIS A 130 -24.53 2.57 -1.31
CA HIS A 130 -24.42 3.78 -2.13
C HIS A 130 -25.81 4.26 -2.52
N PHE A 131 -26.05 5.56 -2.35
CA PHE A 131 -27.32 6.24 -2.68
C PHE A 131 -28.54 5.68 -1.94
N ASN A 132 -28.33 4.97 -0.83
CA ASN A 132 -29.40 4.48 0.00
C ASN A 132 -29.85 5.57 0.97
N VAL A 133 -30.95 6.22 0.62
CA VAL A 133 -31.61 7.26 1.42
C VAL A 133 -33.03 6.82 1.82
N ALA A 134 -33.28 5.51 1.85
CA ALA A 134 -34.60 4.96 2.16
C ALA A 134 -35.02 5.23 3.62
N SER A 135 -34.05 5.43 4.52
CA SER A 135 -34.27 5.78 5.92
C SER A 135 -33.26 6.82 6.41
N ALA A 136 -33.56 7.50 7.51
CA ALA A 136 -32.63 8.43 8.16
C ALA A 136 -31.30 7.75 8.54
N PHE A 137 -31.36 6.48 8.96
CA PHE A 137 -30.18 5.69 9.29
C PHE A 137 -29.33 5.40 8.04
N ASP A 138 -29.96 5.04 6.92
CA ASP A 138 -29.26 4.79 5.67
C ASP A 138 -28.61 6.05 5.10
N GLY A 139 -29.33 7.18 5.15
CA GLY A 139 -28.80 8.49 4.78
C GLY A 139 -27.58 8.88 5.63
N MET A 140 -27.63 8.67 6.94
CA MET A 140 -26.50 8.91 7.84
C MET A 140 -25.28 8.05 7.46
N LEU A 141 -25.48 6.75 7.22
CA LEU A 141 -24.40 5.84 6.81
C LEU A 141 -23.80 6.25 5.45
N PHE A 142 -24.64 6.63 4.49
CA PHE A 142 -24.20 7.10 3.19
C PHE A 142 -23.37 8.40 3.30
N SER A 143 -23.82 9.38 4.09
CA SER A 143 -23.06 10.60 4.35
C SER A 143 -21.74 10.32 5.07
N LEU A 144 -21.74 9.41 6.04
CA LEU A 144 -20.54 9.00 6.76
C LEU A 144 -19.49 8.42 5.82
N MET A 145 -19.89 7.50 4.92
CA MET A 145 -19.00 6.97 3.88
C MET A 145 -18.44 8.10 3.01
N GLY A 146 -19.30 9.01 2.54
CA GLY A 146 -18.86 10.15 1.72
C GLY A 146 -17.80 11.02 2.40
N ILE A 147 -17.96 11.31 3.69
CA ILE A 147 -16.99 12.09 4.48
C ILE A 147 -15.65 11.36 4.56
N PHE A 148 -15.64 10.07 4.89
CA PHE A 148 -14.41 9.30 5.00
C PHE A 148 -13.71 9.10 3.66
N ILE A 149 -14.47 8.96 2.55
CA ILE A 149 -13.90 8.89 1.20
C ILE A 149 -13.20 10.21 0.86
N MET A 150 -13.82 11.35 1.16
CA MET A 150 -13.21 12.67 0.93
C MET A 150 -11.97 12.87 1.81
N LEU A 151 -12.03 12.47 3.09
CA LEU A 151 -10.89 12.51 3.99
C LEU A 151 -9.74 11.65 3.46
N ASN A 152 -10.02 10.39 3.10
CA ASN A 152 -9.03 9.46 2.58
C ASN A 152 -8.38 9.99 1.29
N THR A 153 -9.19 10.57 0.40
CA THR A 153 -8.71 11.22 -0.83
C THR A 153 -7.77 12.38 -0.52
N GLY A 154 -8.12 13.25 0.44
CA GLY A 154 -7.26 14.34 0.87
C GLY A 154 -5.94 13.87 1.49
N LEU A 155 -5.99 12.80 2.29
CA LEU A 155 -4.79 12.19 2.88
C LEU A 155 -3.89 11.55 1.81
N LEU A 156 -4.48 10.93 0.78
CA LEU A 156 -3.74 10.37 -0.35
C LEU A 156 -3.06 11.48 -1.16
N VAL A 157 -3.77 12.58 -1.44
CA VAL A 157 -3.17 13.77 -2.09
C VAL A 157 -2.02 14.31 -1.25
N TRP A 158 -2.18 14.39 0.07
CA TRP A 158 -1.11 14.82 0.97
C TRP A 158 0.10 13.86 0.93
N ALA A 159 -0.13 12.55 0.94
CA ALA A 159 0.91 11.54 0.80
C ALA A 159 1.67 11.67 -0.53
N LEU A 160 0.95 11.91 -1.63
CA LEU A 160 1.52 12.15 -2.94
C LEU A 160 2.39 13.41 -2.95
N VAL A 161 1.88 14.54 -2.45
CA VAL A 161 2.63 15.80 -2.37
C VAL A 161 3.91 15.63 -1.53
N LEU A 162 3.84 14.94 -0.39
CA LEU A 162 5.01 14.63 0.40
C LEU A 162 6.01 13.78 -0.39
N THR A 163 5.54 12.73 -1.05
CA THR A 163 6.41 11.87 -1.85
C THR A 163 7.10 12.68 -2.94
N LEU A 164 6.37 13.48 -3.71
CA LEU A 164 6.94 14.33 -4.76
C LEU A 164 7.94 15.37 -4.22
N ARG A 165 7.68 15.92 -3.03
CA ARG A 165 8.56 16.92 -2.39
C ARG A 165 9.88 16.32 -1.90
N TYR A 166 9.84 15.12 -1.32
CA TYR A 166 11.02 14.47 -0.73
C TYR A 166 11.71 13.49 -1.69
N ARG A 167 11.03 13.09 -2.77
CA ARG A 167 11.53 12.26 -3.88
C ARG A 167 11.20 12.94 -5.22
N PRO A 168 11.73 14.13 -5.52
CA PRO A 168 11.67 14.65 -6.89
C PRO A 168 12.40 13.64 -7.78
N PHE A 169 11.70 13.08 -8.76
CA PHE A 169 12.12 11.94 -9.58
C PHE A 169 13.60 12.00 -10.03
N GLY A 170 14.33 10.88 -9.84
CA GLY A 170 15.59 10.59 -10.52
C GLY A 170 16.64 9.83 -9.68
N PRO A 171 17.26 8.76 -10.21
CA PRO A 171 18.62 8.43 -9.79
C PRO A 171 19.47 9.66 -10.08
N ARG A 172 20.09 10.25 -9.07
CA ARG A 172 21.25 11.10 -9.35
C ARG A 172 22.27 10.14 -9.99
N PRO A 173 22.75 10.39 -11.22
CA PRO A 173 24.03 9.82 -11.60
C PRO A 173 24.98 10.22 -10.48
N THR A 174 25.55 9.24 -9.81
CA THR A 174 26.53 9.48 -8.75
C THR A 174 27.67 10.27 -9.37
N CYS A 175 27.65 11.59 -9.17
CA CYS A 175 28.84 12.42 -9.30
C CYS A 175 29.86 11.85 -8.30
N GLY A 176 30.86 11.19 -8.85
CA GLY A 176 31.91 10.51 -8.10
C GLY A 176 33.11 10.16 -8.97
N ALA A 177 33.80 11.21 -9.42
CA ALA A 177 35.22 11.30 -9.82
C ALA A 177 35.56 11.36 -11.34
N CYS A 178 36.05 12.57 -11.74
CA CYS A 178 37.01 12.95 -12.81
C CYS A 178 36.79 12.41 -14.25
N ASP A 179 36.72 13.20 -15.32
CA ASP A 179 37.59 14.30 -15.78
C ASP A 179 36.85 15.11 -16.88
N TRP A 180 37.16 16.39 -17.07
CA TRP A 180 36.37 17.35 -17.88
C TRP A 180 36.59 17.27 -19.40
N GLU A 181 37.27 16.25 -19.92
CA GLU A 181 37.60 16.13 -21.35
C GLU A 181 36.70 15.18 -22.17
N TRP A 182 35.74 14.46 -21.57
CA TRP A 182 34.98 13.40 -22.27
C TRP A 182 33.50 13.70 -22.57
N CYS A 183 33.03 14.94 -22.40
CA CYS A 183 31.61 15.32 -22.52
C CYS A 183 30.96 15.21 -23.93
N CYS A 184 31.63 14.67 -24.96
CA CYS A 184 31.10 14.72 -26.34
C CYS A 184 30.89 13.38 -27.07
N PHE A 185 31.06 12.20 -26.46
CA PHE A 185 31.11 10.96 -27.28
C PHE A 185 30.17 9.79 -26.95
N TRP A 186 29.27 9.87 -25.96
CA TRP A 186 28.44 8.70 -25.59
C TRP A 186 26.92 8.90 -25.70
N TRP A 187 26.48 9.83 -26.55
CA TRP A 187 25.09 9.96 -26.98
C TRP A 187 24.81 9.03 -28.18
N ALA A 188 24.88 7.72 -27.98
CA ALA A 188 24.37 6.72 -28.92
C ALA A 188 23.95 5.43 -28.19
N ALA A 189 22.70 5.03 -28.43
CA ALA A 189 21.93 3.86 -27.94
C ALA A 189 22.62 2.48 -28.20
N PRO A 190 22.05 1.27 -27.90
CA PRO A 190 20.66 0.91 -27.53
C PRO A 190 20.46 -0.28 -26.53
N TRP A 191 19.37 -0.31 -25.74
CA TRP A 191 18.89 -1.53 -25.05
C TRP A 191 17.35 -1.65 -25.09
N ALA A 192 16.79 -1.47 -26.29
CA ALA A 192 15.54 -2.14 -26.64
C ALA A 192 15.90 -3.52 -27.20
N GLU A 193 15.14 -4.55 -26.84
CA GLU A 193 15.25 -5.99 -27.17
C GLU A 193 15.77 -6.86 -26.00
N LEU A 194 14.89 -7.08 -25.01
CA LEU A 194 14.55 -8.39 -24.44
C LEU A 194 13.11 -8.36 -23.90
#